data_AF-A0A444V439-F1
#
_entry.id   AF-A0A444V439-F1
#
_cell.length_a   1.000
_cell.length_b   1.000
_cell.length_c   1.000
_cell.angle_alpha   90.00
_cell.angle_beta   90.00
_cell.angle_gamma   90.00
#
_symmetry.space_group_name_H-M   'P 1'
#
loop_
_entity.id
_entity.type
_entity.pdbx_description
1 polymer ?
#
loop_
_entity_poly.entity_id
_entity_poly.type
_entity_poly.pdbx_seq_one_letter_code
_entity_poly.pdbx_strand_id
1 'polypeptide(L)'
;MNVRYRELVSKLREWQTDGMKCVRGEVCLFTDIEVHAGPVIEKLTEQSSSEFDELTGQAVELILASLVKVCCRMLADHLEHGRYDEVSEELYSKPESAPKTNVSCERDFGIFDNLLRVKTRATGIALEGMIMFKENRSWQWLSSLDSEKKSEVLSIARASVKDQRAVFCERMGTIREARLQAMRDKKQQKIQKEAKDIGTKEQLTVELGKYGGLWDSEEDIDEQLNSLETSARINAVVAQLKFRRFVIGMKNENGIFNISKAGKKLSLEELTNNLKSVVCRSIGMAAMLQEERDYSSAPLELVAEEKAQFLKEAATQHVKARDAGRKKGGLCQFRIPQIRRPEQLLGKIVKHAFDEAGNKVWYRGTVVSMRQESGSCIFKIKYDGFRKMWWFDLWKDYLDKYLELVSVVAEDIVGKEIEHMFVCSEDGTECWWPGRVVRANGREQFIVEYEEEENDDESAGVFEYPLLDDYAQNELRILS
;
A
#
# COMPACT_ATOMS: atom_id res chain seq x y z
N MET A 1 1.65 1.95 -20.47
CA MET A 1 1.19 0.79 -19.65
C MET A 1 0.28 1.25 -18.52
N ASN A 2 0.66 2.24 -17.71
CA ASN A 2 -0.16 2.75 -16.59
C ASN A 2 -1.58 3.21 -16.99
N VAL A 3 -1.75 3.84 -18.15
CA VAL A 3 -3.07 4.25 -18.68
C VAL A 3 -4.05 3.07 -18.73
N ARG A 4 -3.58 1.88 -19.16
CA ARG A 4 -4.39 0.66 -19.22
C ARG A 4 -4.79 0.14 -17.85
N TYR A 5 -3.88 0.25 -16.88
CA TYR A 5 -4.17 -0.17 -15.50
C TYR A 5 -5.19 0.75 -14.83
N ARG A 6 -5.10 2.06 -15.08
CA ARG A 6 -6.11 3.03 -14.62
C ARG A 6 -7.46 2.79 -15.29
N GLU A 7 -7.48 2.57 -16.60
CA GLU A 7 -8.70 2.21 -17.36
C GLU A 7 -9.33 0.92 -16.82
N LEU A 8 -8.54 -0.12 -16.57
CA LEU A 8 -8.98 -1.38 -15.95
C LEU A 8 -9.66 -1.14 -14.60
N VAL A 9 -8.98 -0.46 -13.68
CA VAL A 9 -9.53 -0.21 -12.33
C VAL A 9 -10.77 0.67 -12.39
N SER A 10 -10.79 1.68 -13.25
CA SER A 10 -11.96 2.55 -13.46
C SER A 10 -13.16 1.77 -13.96
N LYS A 11 -12.97 0.89 -14.96
CA LYS A 11 -14.06 0.07 -15.53
C LYS A 11 -14.58 -0.96 -14.52
N LEU A 12 -13.69 -1.60 -13.75
CA LEU A 12 -14.12 -2.50 -12.67
C LEU A 12 -14.92 -1.75 -11.58
N ARG A 13 -14.55 -0.50 -11.27
CA ARG A 13 -15.30 0.36 -10.33
C ARG A 13 -16.66 0.80 -10.86
N GLU A 14 -16.79 0.97 -12.18
CA GLU A 14 -18.07 1.22 -12.84
C GLU A 14 -18.95 -0.04 -12.78
N TRP A 15 -18.43 -1.18 -13.19
CA TRP A 15 -19.21 -2.42 -13.33
C TRP A 15 -19.58 -3.07 -12.01
N GLN A 16 -18.81 -2.86 -10.93
CA GLN A 16 -19.26 -3.27 -9.61
C GLN A 16 -20.51 -2.51 -9.16
N THR A 17 -20.82 -1.32 -9.73
CA THR A 17 -22.02 -0.55 -9.36
C THR A 17 -23.26 -0.98 -10.12
N ASP A 18 -23.07 -1.56 -11.30
CA ASP A 18 -24.12 -2.03 -12.19
C ASP A 18 -23.58 -3.26 -12.94
N GLY A 19 -23.74 -4.43 -12.31
CA GLY A 19 -23.27 -5.71 -12.85
C GLY A 19 -24.11 -6.20 -14.02
N MET A 20 -25.31 -5.65 -14.21
CA MET A 20 -26.25 -6.08 -15.25
C MET A 20 -25.71 -5.82 -16.65
N LYS A 21 -24.92 -4.76 -16.84
CA LYS A 21 -24.24 -4.49 -18.11
C LYS A 21 -23.26 -5.62 -18.48
N CYS A 22 -22.59 -6.21 -17.49
CA CYS A 22 -21.71 -7.37 -17.70
C CYS A 22 -22.52 -8.62 -18.08
N VAL A 23 -23.63 -8.86 -17.38
CA VAL A 23 -24.52 -10.00 -17.66
C VAL A 23 -25.10 -9.93 -19.08
N ARG A 24 -25.43 -8.73 -19.57
CA ARG A 24 -25.94 -8.49 -20.92
C ARG A 24 -24.86 -8.45 -22.01
N GLY A 25 -23.58 -8.53 -21.65
CA GLY A 25 -22.48 -8.47 -22.61
C GLY A 25 -22.26 -7.09 -23.25
N GLU A 26 -22.78 -6.02 -22.65
CA GLU A 26 -22.70 -4.64 -23.18
C GLU A 26 -21.38 -3.94 -22.81
N VAL A 27 -20.50 -4.63 -22.08
CA VAL A 27 -19.27 -4.06 -21.54
C VAL A 27 -18.06 -4.37 -22.40
N CYS A 28 -17.18 -3.37 -22.54
CA CYS A 28 -15.87 -3.53 -23.13
C CYS A 28 -14.82 -2.89 -22.22
N LEU A 29 -13.76 -3.65 -21.91
CA LEU A 29 -12.70 -3.19 -21.02
C LEU A 29 -11.77 -2.18 -21.69
N PHE A 30 -11.46 -2.41 -22.96
CA PHE A 30 -10.52 -1.61 -23.74
C PHE A 30 -11.12 -1.32 -25.10
N THR A 31 -11.37 -0.05 -25.38
CA THR A 31 -12.10 0.38 -26.59
C THR A 31 -11.35 0.10 -27.90
N ASP A 32 -10.04 -0.10 -27.84
CA ASP A 32 -9.19 -0.36 -28.99
C ASP A 32 -8.91 -1.86 -29.21
N ILE A 33 -9.46 -2.75 -28.38
CA ILE A 33 -9.34 -4.20 -28.56
C ILE A 33 -10.69 -4.73 -29.05
N GLU A 34 -10.67 -5.35 -30.22
CA GLU A 34 -11.85 -6.00 -30.77
C GLU A 34 -12.17 -7.26 -29.96
N VAL A 35 -13.35 -7.27 -29.33
CA VAL A 35 -13.84 -8.41 -28.57
C VAL A 35 -14.53 -9.37 -29.55
N HIS A 36 -13.96 -10.55 -29.77
CA HIS A 36 -14.60 -11.56 -30.60
C HIS A 36 -15.81 -12.16 -29.87
N ALA A 37 -17.01 -11.79 -30.34
CA ALA A 37 -18.23 -12.44 -29.92
C ALA A 37 -18.37 -13.81 -30.61
N GLY A 38 -18.05 -14.86 -29.87
CA GLY A 38 -18.27 -16.25 -30.31
C GLY A 38 -19.58 -16.82 -29.78
N PRO A 39 -19.98 -18.02 -30.24
CA PRO A 39 -21.22 -18.69 -29.80
C PRO A 39 -21.33 -18.91 -28.29
N VAL A 40 -20.17 -18.95 -27.60
CA VAL A 40 -20.09 -19.08 -26.15
C VAL A 40 -20.50 -17.79 -25.45
N ILE A 41 -20.04 -16.61 -25.93
CA ILE A 41 -20.38 -15.34 -25.27
C ILE A 41 -21.86 -15.02 -25.49
N GLU A 42 -22.37 -15.26 -26.70
CA GLU A 42 -23.77 -15.04 -27.05
C GLU A 42 -24.71 -15.85 -26.17
N LYS A 43 -24.36 -17.12 -25.89
CA LYS A 43 -25.11 -17.97 -24.95
C LYS A 43 -24.98 -17.57 -23.49
N LEU A 44 -23.85 -17.00 -23.09
CA LEU A 44 -23.63 -16.54 -21.71
C LEU A 44 -24.38 -15.24 -21.42
N THR A 45 -24.66 -14.44 -22.45
CA THR A 45 -25.35 -13.14 -22.35
C THR A 45 -26.81 -13.21 -22.82
N GLU A 46 -27.30 -14.41 -23.15
CA GLU A 46 -28.70 -14.63 -23.51
C GLU A 46 -29.57 -14.45 -22.25
N GLN A 47 -30.64 -13.65 -22.37
CA GLN A 47 -31.53 -13.34 -21.25
C GLN A 47 -32.15 -14.63 -20.69
N SER A 48 -31.98 -14.85 -19.40
CA SER A 48 -32.58 -15.98 -18.68
C SER A 48 -33.83 -15.51 -17.91
N SER A 49 -34.19 -16.17 -16.81
CA SER A 49 -35.25 -15.66 -15.94
C SER A 49 -34.80 -14.38 -15.24
N SER A 50 -35.70 -13.38 -15.12
CA SER A 50 -35.42 -12.09 -14.46
C SER A 50 -34.79 -12.26 -13.07
N GLU A 51 -35.27 -13.22 -12.29
CA GLU A 51 -34.76 -13.53 -10.95
C GLU A 51 -33.33 -14.08 -10.97
N PHE A 52 -33.00 -14.92 -11.97
CA PHE A 52 -31.66 -15.49 -12.10
C PHE A 52 -30.65 -14.45 -12.62
N ASP A 53 -31.09 -13.57 -13.53
CA ASP A 53 -30.26 -12.48 -14.04
C ASP A 53 -29.96 -11.46 -12.95
N GLU A 54 -30.92 -11.16 -12.06
CA GLU A 54 -30.71 -10.30 -10.88
C GLU A 54 -29.71 -10.91 -9.89
N LEU A 55 -29.86 -12.20 -9.55
CA LEU A 55 -28.91 -12.93 -8.70
C LEU A 55 -27.50 -12.96 -9.32
N THR A 56 -27.42 -13.18 -10.63
CA THR A 56 -26.16 -13.20 -11.36
C THR A 56 -25.52 -11.81 -11.37
N GLY A 57 -26.32 -10.75 -11.57
CA GLY A 57 -25.88 -9.35 -11.46
C GLY A 57 -25.27 -9.05 -10.09
N GLN A 58 -25.96 -9.39 -9.00
CA GLN A 58 -25.46 -9.21 -7.63
C GLN A 58 -24.15 -9.98 -7.39
N ALA A 59 -24.05 -11.23 -7.87
CA ALA A 59 -22.84 -12.03 -7.76
C ALA A 59 -21.67 -11.40 -8.54
N VAL A 60 -21.92 -10.90 -9.75
CA VAL A 60 -20.93 -10.19 -10.56
C VAL A 60 -20.45 -8.93 -9.86
N GLU A 61 -21.34 -8.14 -9.25
CA GLU A 61 -20.95 -6.94 -8.50
C GLU A 61 -20.02 -7.26 -7.33
N LEU A 62 -20.32 -8.29 -6.54
CA LEU A 62 -19.47 -8.74 -5.44
C LEU A 62 -18.10 -9.24 -5.92
N ILE A 63 -18.08 -10.04 -7.00
CA ILE A 63 -16.84 -10.53 -7.61
C ILE A 63 -15.99 -9.35 -8.09
N LEU A 64 -16.60 -8.37 -8.77
CA LEU A 64 -15.90 -7.19 -9.28
C LEU A 64 -15.37 -6.31 -8.13
N ALA A 65 -16.13 -6.12 -7.05
CA ALA A 65 -15.65 -5.42 -5.86
C ALA A 65 -14.41 -6.11 -5.26
N SER A 66 -14.42 -7.44 -5.20
CA SER A 66 -13.25 -8.22 -4.76
C SER A 66 -12.05 -8.10 -5.72
N LEU A 67 -12.30 -8.01 -7.03
CA LEU A 67 -11.27 -7.82 -8.05
C LEU A 67 -10.66 -6.43 -7.98
N VAL A 68 -11.46 -5.38 -7.77
CA VAL A 68 -10.97 -4.01 -7.54
C VAL A 68 -9.97 -4.01 -6.39
N LYS A 69 -10.28 -4.67 -5.28
CA LYS A 69 -9.36 -4.82 -4.14
C LYS A 69 -8.04 -5.48 -4.53
N VAL A 70 -8.09 -6.59 -5.28
CA VAL A 70 -6.87 -7.29 -5.73
C VAL A 70 -6.06 -6.44 -6.70
N CYS A 71 -6.71 -5.81 -7.68
CA CYS A 71 -6.07 -4.93 -8.66
C CYS A 71 -5.41 -3.72 -7.99
N CYS A 72 -6.11 -3.04 -7.08
CA CYS A 72 -5.53 -1.93 -6.32
C CYS A 72 -4.29 -2.36 -5.52
N ARG A 73 -4.29 -3.56 -4.93
CA ARG A 73 -3.11 -4.07 -4.20
C ARG A 73 -1.96 -4.44 -5.13
N MET A 74 -2.24 -5.15 -6.22
CA MET A 74 -1.20 -5.67 -7.13
C MET A 74 -0.61 -4.61 -8.05
N LEU A 75 -1.43 -3.62 -8.41
CA LEU A 75 -1.07 -2.52 -9.30
C LEU A 75 -0.79 -1.22 -8.52
N ALA A 76 -0.71 -1.26 -7.19
CA ALA A 76 -0.52 -0.07 -6.35
C ALA A 76 0.65 0.81 -6.81
N ASP A 77 1.74 0.19 -7.28
CA ASP A 77 2.90 0.94 -7.79
C ASP A 77 2.61 1.64 -9.13
N HIS A 78 1.63 1.21 -9.91
CA HIS A 78 1.32 1.73 -11.26
C HIS A 78 0.04 2.57 -11.35
N LEU A 79 -0.76 2.58 -10.27
CA LEU A 79 -1.96 3.40 -10.11
C LEU A 79 -1.60 4.76 -9.53
N GLU A 80 -2.57 5.66 -9.42
CA GLU A 80 -2.35 7.05 -8.99
C GLU A 80 -1.53 7.15 -7.70
N HIS A 81 -0.50 8.01 -7.72
CA HIS A 81 0.45 8.21 -6.61
C HIS A 81 1.30 6.98 -6.26
N GLY A 82 1.30 5.98 -7.12
CA GLY A 82 2.17 4.81 -7.08
C GLY A 82 3.59 5.12 -7.57
N ARG A 83 4.55 4.29 -7.17
CA ARG A 83 5.99 4.48 -7.47
C ARG A 83 6.31 4.67 -8.97
N TYR A 84 5.58 3.98 -9.82
CA TYR A 84 5.71 3.98 -11.26
C TYR A 84 4.55 4.68 -11.94
N ASP A 85 3.66 5.34 -11.22
CA ASP A 85 2.55 6.09 -11.80
C ASP A 85 3.07 7.14 -12.79
N GLU A 86 4.13 7.84 -12.36
CA GLU A 86 4.87 8.82 -13.16
C GLU A 86 6.32 8.36 -13.39
N VAL A 87 6.51 7.54 -14.43
CA VAL A 87 7.82 7.07 -14.87
C VAL A 87 8.61 8.23 -15.50
N SER A 88 9.79 8.56 -14.95
CA SER A 88 10.71 9.56 -15.54
C SER A 88 11.32 9.06 -16.85
N GLU A 89 11.74 9.97 -17.75
CA GLU A 89 12.43 9.60 -19.01
C GLU A 89 13.66 8.71 -18.77
N GLU A 90 14.40 8.95 -17.67
CA GLU A 90 15.52 8.10 -17.28
C GLU A 90 15.11 6.68 -16.87
N LEU A 91 13.89 6.51 -16.36
CA LEU A 91 13.36 5.19 -16.02
C LEU A 91 12.77 4.48 -17.25
N TYR A 92 12.40 5.23 -18.31
CA TYR A 92 12.06 4.68 -19.63
C TYR A 92 13.29 4.19 -20.41
N SER A 93 14.44 4.87 -20.26
CA SER A 93 15.69 4.47 -20.93
C SER A 93 16.37 3.23 -20.29
N LYS A 94 16.15 2.99 -18.99
CA LYS A 94 16.65 1.79 -18.30
C LYS A 94 16.18 0.47 -18.95
N PRO A 95 14.88 0.25 -19.19
CA PRO A 95 14.39 -0.95 -19.84
C PRO A 95 14.60 -0.95 -21.37
N GLU A 96 15.03 0.14 -22.02
CA GLU A 96 15.43 0.07 -23.44
C GLU A 96 16.60 -0.90 -23.67
N SER A 97 17.48 -1.01 -22.67
CA SER A 97 18.56 -1.99 -22.67
C SER A 97 18.09 -3.42 -22.37
N ALA A 98 16.89 -3.56 -21.81
CA ALA A 98 16.29 -4.85 -21.50
C ALA A 98 15.56 -5.42 -22.73
N PRO A 99 15.68 -6.73 -23.01
CA PRO A 99 14.92 -7.35 -24.07
C PRO A 99 13.41 -7.15 -23.87
N LYS A 100 12.71 -6.70 -24.92
CA LYS A 100 11.24 -6.49 -24.90
C LYS A 100 10.45 -7.77 -24.63
N THR A 101 11.08 -8.93 -24.80
CA THR A 101 10.49 -10.24 -24.55
C THR A 101 11.32 -10.99 -23.52
N ASN A 102 10.64 -11.62 -22.59
CA ASN A 102 11.23 -12.57 -21.64
C ASN A 102 11.68 -13.88 -22.30
N VAL A 103 11.57 -14.01 -23.63
CA VAL A 103 11.94 -15.19 -24.41
C VAL A 103 13.39 -15.62 -24.13
N SER A 104 14.32 -14.68 -23.92
CA SER A 104 15.71 -15.06 -23.61
C SER A 104 15.81 -15.76 -22.26
N CYS A 105 15.26 -15.17 -21.20
CA CYS A 105 15.33 -15.78 -19.88
C CYS A 105 14.50 -17.06 -19.80
N GLU A 106 13.32 -17.11 -20.42
CA GLU A 106 12.50 -18.34 -20.50
C GLU A 106 13.24 -19.46 -21.24
N ARG A 107 13.92 -19.13 -22.35
CA ARG A 107 14.76 -20.09 -23.08
C ARG A 107 15.91 -20.58 -22.22
N ASP A 108 16.56 -19.70 -21.46
CA ASP A 108 17.66 -20.08 -20.57
C ASP A 108 17.18 -20.99 -19.45
N PHE A 109 16.01 -20.70 -18.86
CA PHE A 109 15.36 -21.59 -17.89
C PHE A 109 14.96 -22.93 -18.51
N GLY A 110 14.41 -22.94 -19.73
CA GLY A 110 14.07 -24.16 -20.45
C GLY A 110 15.31 -25.01 -20.76
N ILE A 111 16.42 -24.38 -21.16
CA ILE A 111 17.70 -25.06 -21.36
C ILE A 111 18.23 -25.59 -20.03
N PHE A 112 18.17 -24.81 -18.95
CA PHE A 112 18.60 -25.23 -17.63
C PHE A 112 17.79 -26.43 -17.10
N ASP A 113 16.46 -26.41 -17.22
CA ASP A 113 15.59 -27.53 -16.82
C ASP A 113 15.91 -28.80 -17.63
N ASN A 114 16.09 -28.65 -18.94
CA ASN A 114 16.51 -29.76 -19.79
C ASN A 114 17.90 -30.29 -19.38
N LEU A 115 18.85 -29.42 -19.08
CA LEU A 115 20.18 -29.81 -18.61
C LEU A 115 20.14 -30.51 -17.25
N LEU A 116 19.27 -30.11 -16.33
CA LEU A 116 19.07 -30.82 -15.06
C LEU A 116 18.56 -32.24 -15.28
N ARG A 117 17.65 -32.44 -16.25
CA ARG A 117 17.11 -33.77 -16.60
C ARG A 117 18.12 -34.66 -17.32
N VAL A 118 18.85 -34.10 -18.28
CA VAL A 118 19.80 -34.84 -19.12
C VAL A 118 21.13 -35.08 -18.39
N LYS A 119 21.57 -34.15 -17.54
CA LYS A 119 22.84 -34.19 -16.82
C LYS A 119 22.61 -34.21 -15.31
N THR A 120 21.93 -35.25 -14.83
CA THR A 120 21.54 -35.42 -13.42
C THR A 120 22.69 -35.39 -12.40
N ARG A 121 23.93 -35.67 -12.83
CA ARG A 121 25.13 -35.64 -11.99
C ARG A 121 25.94 -34.33 -12.10
N ALA A 122 25.53 -33.40 -12.95
CA ALA A 122 26.23 -32.12 -13.09
C ALA A 122 25.90 -31.18 -11.92
N THR A 123 26.91 -30.47 -11.44
CA THR A 123 26.73 -29.43 -10.40
C THR A 123 26.09 -28.18 -11.00
N GLY A 124 25.32 -27.42 -10.21
CA GLY A 124 24.68 -26.17 -10.65
C GLY A 124 25.64 -25.20 -11.33
N ILE A 125 26.80 -24.94 -10.72
CA ILE A 125 27.85 -24.08 -11.30
C ILE A 125 28.35 -24.54 -12.69
N ALA A 126 28.35 -25.85 -12.95
CA ALA A 126 28.75 -26.39 -14.24
C ALA A 126 27.64 -26.18 -15.28
N LEU A 127 26.38 -26.37 -14.90
CA LEU A 127 25.24 -26.14 -15.79
C LEU A 127 25.07 -24.65 -16.13
N GLU A 128 25.18 -23.77 -15.14
CA GLU A 128 25.20 -22.31 -15.33
C GLU A 128 26.37 -21.90 -16.23
N GLY A 129 27.56 -22.46 -16.01
CA GLY A 129 28.72 -22.24 -16.86
C GLY A 129 28.49 -22.65 -18.32
N MET A 130 27.79 -23.76 -18.57
CA MET A 130 27.43 -24.20 -19.93
C MET A 130 26.48 -23.22 -20.62
N ILE A 131 25.48 -22.71 -19.89
CA ILE A 131 24.53 -21.72 -20.42
C ILE A 131 25.26 -20.42 -20.73
N MET A 132 26.03 -19.89 -19.78
CA MET A 132 26.82 -18.67 -19.98
C MET A 132 27.79 -18.79 -21.16
N PHE A 133 28.49 -19.92 -21.28
CA PHE A 133 29.42 -20.17 -22.38
C PHE A 133 28.73 -20.14 -23.76
N LYS A 134 27.47 -20.60 -23.82
CA LYS A 134 26.65 -20.58 -25.03
C LYS A 134 26.10 -19.18 -25.31
N GLU A 135 25.42 -18.57 -24.35
CA GLU A 135 24.70 -17.30 -24.55
C GLU A 135 25.68 -16.13 -24.75
N ASN A 136 26.82 -16.12 -24.05
CA ASN A 136 27.89 -15.13 -24.28
C ASN A 136 28.69 -15.41 -25.56
N ARG A 137 28.35 -16.47 -26.30
CA ARG A 137 29.07 -16.92 -27.51
C ARG A 137 30.57 -17.09 -27.28
N SER A 138 30.95 -17.49 -26.07
CA SER A 138 32.35 -17.65 -25.69
C SER A 138 33.07 -18.67 -26.57
N TRP A 139 32.34 -19.64 -27.14
CA TRP A 139 32.88 -20.57 -28.14
C TRP A 139 33.30 -19.90 -29.45
N GLN A 140 32.56 -18.88 -29.93
CA GLN A 140 32.89 -18.15 -31.16
C GLN A 140 34.14 -17.32 -30.93
N TRP A 141 34.17 -16.57 -29.82
CA TRP A 141 35.33 -15.81 -29.41
C TRP A 141 36.58 -16.69 -29.24
N LEU A 142 36.45 -17.84 -28.57
CA LEU A 142 37.56 -18.79 -28.42
C LEU A 142 38.01 -19.39 -29.76
N SER A 143 37.13 -19.45 -30.75
CA SER A 143 37.43 -19.92 -32.11
C SER A 143 38.10 -18.84 -32.97
N SER A 144 37.90 -17.56 -32.66
CA SER A 144 38.56 -16.45 -33.36
C SER A 144 39.98 -16.14 -32.86
N LEU A 145 40.39 -16.71 -31.72
CA LEU A 145 41.73 -16.53 -31.17
C LEU A 145 42.77 -17.38 -31.91
N ASP A 146 44.01 -16.87 -31.95
CA ASP A 146 45.17 -17.63 -32.38
C ASP A 146 45.48 -18.80 -31.44
N SER A 147 46.17 -19.82 -31.96
CA SER A 147 46.42 -21.09 -31.25
C SER A 147 47.16 -20.89 -29.91
N GLU A 148 48.09 -19.93 -29.88
CA GLU A 148 48.90 -19.62 -28.71
C GLU A 148 48.05 -18.96 -27.61
N LYS A 149 47.35 -17.86 -27.93
CA LYS A 149 46.45 -17.21 -26.97
C LYS A 149 45.30 -18.10 -26.52
N LYS A 150 44.77 -18.95 -27.40
CA LYS A 150 43.73 -19.93 -27.04
C LYS A 150 44.24 -20.90 -25.96
N SER A 151 45.46 -21.39 -26.10
CA SER A 151 46.09 -22.27 -25.11
C SER A 151 46.31 -21.55 -23.77
N GLU A 152 46.79 -20.31 -23.83
CA GLU A 152 47.01 -19.46 -22.66
C GLU A 152 45.72 -19.22 -21.87
N VAL A 153 44.65 -18.77 -22.53
CA VAL A 153 43.34 -18.52 -21.89
C VAL A 153 42.77 -19.79 -21.26
N LEU A 154 42.87 -20.93 -21.94
CA LEU A 154 42.41 -22.21 -21.39
C LEU A 154 43.25 -22.67 -20.19
N SER A 155 44.55 -22.37 -20.18
CA SER A 155 45.43 -22.63 -19.04
C SER A 155 45.00 -21.84 -17.81
N ILE A 156 44.75 -20.53 -17.98
CA ILE A 156 44.27 -19.64 -16.92
C ILE A 156 42.91 -20.13 -16.39
N ALA A 157 41.97 -20.44 -17.27
CA ALA A 157 40.64 -20.93 -16.89
C ALA A 157 40.70 -22.24 -16.08
N ARG A 158 41.63 -23.15 -16.42
CA ARG A 158 41.85 -24.40 -15.66
C ARG A 158 42.46 -24.11 -14.29
N ALA A 159 43.42 -23.18 -14.21
CA ALA A 159 44.03 -22.80 -12.96
C ALA A 159 43.01 -22.19 -11.97
N SER A 160 42.04 -21.40 -12.46
CA SER A 160 41.04 -20.74 -11.62
C SER A 160 39.95 -21.66 -11.05
N VAL A 161 39.84 -22.93 -11.48
CA VAL A 161 38.75 -23.83 -11.07
C VAL A 161 38.71 -24.04 -9.55
N LYS A 162 39.87 -24.14 -8.92
CA LYS A 162 39.97 -24.39 -7.47
C LYS A 162 39.37 -23.23 -6.68
N ASP A 163 39.72 -22.00 -7.04
CA ASP A 163 39.27 -20.80 -6.34
C ASP A 163 37.78 -20.55 -6.57
N GLN A 164 37.30 -20.74 -7.81
CA GLN A 164 35.86 -20.64 -8.13
C GLN A 164 35.01 -21.63 -7.33
N ARG A 165 35.50 -22.87 -7.15
CA ARG A 165 34.82 -23.87 -6.32
C ARG A 165 34.83 -23.50 -4.85
N ALA A 166 35.94 -22.96 -4.34
CA ALA A 166 36.02 -22.50 -2.95
C ALA A 166 34.99 -21.40 -2.67
N VAL A 167 34.94 -20.36 -3.53
CA VAL A 167 33.96 -19.26 -3.44
C VAL A 167 32.52 -19.77 -3.54
N PHE A 168 32.25 -20.71 -4.45
CA PHE A 168 30.91 -21.30 -4.58
C PHE A 168 30.51 -22.09 -3.32
N CYS A 169 31.41 -22.90 -2.77
CA CYS A 169 31.16 -23.66 -1.54
C CYS A 169 30.90 -22.75 -0.34
N GLU A 170 31.70 -21.69 -0.18
CA GLU A 170 31.52 -20.69 0.86
C GLU A 170 30.14 -20.03 0.75
N ARG A 171 29.79 -19.53 -0.44
CA ARG A 171 28.48 -18.90 -0.70
C ARG A 171 27.33 -19.85 -0.40
N MET A 172 27.43 -21.12 -0.78
CA MET A 172 26.41 -22.13 -0.48
C MET A 172 26.30 -22.40 1.02
N GLY A 173 27.41 -22.36 1.76
CA GLY A 173 27.43 -22.40 3.22
C GLY A 173 26.65 -21.24 3.84
N THR A 174 26.98 -20.00 3.45
CA THR A 174 26.29 -18.79 3.93
C THR A 174 24.79 -18.83 3.64
N ILE A 175 24.39 -19.25 2.43
CA ILE A 175 22.97 -19.36 2.06
C ILE A 175 22.26 -20.41 2.92
N ARG A 176 22.92 -21.55 3.19
CA ARG A 176 22.34 -22.61 4.02
C ARG A 176 22.16 -22.16 5.47
N GLU A 177 23.15 -21.49 6.04
CA GLU A 177 23.09 -20.94 7.39
C GLU A 177 22.00 -19.89 7.53
N ALA A 178 21.91 -18.95 6.57
CA ALA A 178 20.86 -17.94 6.54
C ALA A 178 19.45 -18.57 6.48
N ARG A 179 19.26 -19.62 5.66
CA ARG A 179 17.99 -20.36 5.58
C ARG A 179 17.66 -21.07 6.90
N LEU A 180 18.64 -21.70 7.53
CA LEU A 180 18.45 -22.37 8.81
C LEU A 180 18.10 -21.38 9.92
N GLN A 181 18.76 -20.22 9.95
CA GLN A 181 18.48 -19.18 10.92
C GLN A 181 17.07 -18.60 10.72
N ALA A 182 16.69 -18.25 9.49
CA ALA A 182 15.34 -17.77 9.19
C ALA A 182 14.24 -18.78 9.58
N MET A 183 14.48 -20.08 9.39
CA MET A 183 13.57 -21.14 9.82
C MET A 183 13.48 -21.23 11.35
N ARG A 184 14.60 -21.11 12.07
CA ARG A 184 14.63 -21.09 13.54
C ARG A 184 13.92 -19.88 14.09
N ASP A 185 14.18 -18.70 13.54
CA ASP A 185 13.56 -17.45 13.97
C ASP A 185 12.05 -17.50 13.75
N LYS A 186 11.59 -18.00 12.60
CA LYS A 186 10.16 -18.19 12.32
C LYS A 186 9.51 -19.18 13.29
N LYS A 187 10.20 -20.28 13.63
CA LYS A 187 9.72 -21.23 14.63
C LYS A 187 9.66 -20.60 16.02
N GLN A 188 10.68 -19.84 16.41
CA GLN A 188 10.74 -19.18 17.71
C GLN A 188 9.67 -18.10 17.85
N GLN A 189 9.44 -17.30 16.81
CA GLN A 189 8.37 -16.30 16.75
C GLN A 189 7.00 -16.95 16.90
N LYS A 190 6.77 -18.10 16.23
CA LYS A 190 5.54 -18.87 16.36
C LYS A 190 5.35 -19.37 17.80
N ILE A 191 6.36 -19.99 18.39
CA ILE A 191 6.32 -20.49 19.77
C ILE A 191 6.08 -19.35 20.76
N GLN A 192 6.78 -18.21 20.60
CA GLN A 192 6.60 -17.04 21.46
C GLN A 192 5.20 -16.44 21.33
N LYS A 193 4.65 -16.38 20.12
CA LYS A 193 3.28 -15.91 19.90
C LYS A 193 2.27 -16.85 20.55
N GLU A 194 2.40 -18.16 20.33
CA GLU A 194 1.54 -19.17 20.94
C GLU A 194 1.62 -19.15 22.47
N ALA A 195 2.82 -19.04 23.05
CA ALA A 195 3.01 -18.93 24.50
C ALA A 195 2.38 -17.65 25.09
N LYS A 196 2.50 -16.52 24.38
CA LYS A 196 1.83 -15.27 24.77
C LYS A 196 0.31 -15.39 24.68
N ASP A 197 -0.19 -16.01 23.62
CA ASP A 197 -1.63 -16.21 23.41
C ASP A 197 -2.20 -17.14 24.50
N ILE A 198 -1.51 -18.25 24.83
CA ILE A 198 -1.89 -19.16 25.92
C ILE A 198 -1.86 -18.43 27.26
N GLY A 199 -0.77 -17.72 27.58
CA GLY A 199 -0.66 -16.98 28.84
C GLY A 199 -1.74 -15.90 28.99
N THR A 200 -2.12 -15.23 27.90
CA THR A 200 -3.22 -14.26 27.90
C THR A 200 -4.57 -14.95 28.17
N LYS A 201 -4.83 -16.10 27.53
CA LYS A 201 -6.07 -16.86 27.74
C LYS A 201 -6.18 -17.41 29.17
N GLU A 202 -5.09 -17.91 29.74
CA GLU A 202 -5.05 -18.37 31.13
C GLU A 202 -5.32 -17.22 32.10
N GLN A 203 -4.67 -16.06 31.90
CA GLN A 203 -4.92 -14.87 32.72
C GLN A 203 -6.38 -14.42 32.68
N LEU A 204 -6.98 -14.37 31.49
CA LEU A 204 -8.38 -14.00 31.33
C LEU A 204 -9.33 -15.02 31.94
N THR A 205 -9.00 -16.31 31.89
CA THR A 205 -9.81 -17.38 32.52
C THR A 205 -9.76 -17.29 34.05
N VAL A 206 -8.58 -17.03 34.62
CA VAL A 206 -8.41 -16.81 36.07
C VAL A 206 -9.12 -15.53 36.52
N GLU A 207 -9.03 -14.46 35.73
CA GLU A 207 -9.72 -13.20 35.98
C GLU A 207 -11.25 -13.38 35.98
N LEU A 208 -11.78 -14.14 35.02
CA LEU A 208 -13.21 -14.49 34.95
C LEU A 208 -13.67 -15.30 36.16
N GLY A 209 -12.84 -16.25 36.62
CA GLY A 209 -13.13 -17.08 37.80
C GLY A 209 -13.34 -16.28 39.09
N LYS A 210 -12.75 -15.08 39.21
CA LYS A 210 -12.96 -14.18 40.37
C LYS A 210 -14.38 -13.64 40.47
N TYR A 211 -15.12 -13.63 39.35
CA TYR A 211 -16.46 -13.06 39.25
C TYR A 211 -17.54 -14.13 39.01
N GLY A 212 -17.27 -15.38 39.41
CA GLY A 212 -18.25 -16.46 39.34
C GLY A 212 -18.34 -17.20 37.99
N GLY A 213 -17.46 -16.90 37.03
CA GLY A 213 -17.41 -17.60 35.73
C GLY A 213 -18.13 -16.84 34.60
N LEU A 214 -18.48 -17.55 33.53
CA LEU A 214 -19.12 -16.97 32.34
C LEU A 214 -20.61 -16.71 32.60
N TRP A 215 -21.12 -15.57 32.14
CA TRP A 215 -22.55 -15.22 32.25
C TRP A 215 -23.24 -15.48 30.91
N ASP A 216 -24.22 -16.37 30.89
CA ASP A 216 -24.77 -16.96 29.66
C ASP A 216 -26.18 -16.47 29.29
N SER A 217 -26.86 -15.75 30.17
CA SER A 217 -28.15 -15.10 29.89
C SER A 217 -28.19 -13.64 30.39
N GLU A 218 -29.14 -12.84 29.89
CA GLU A 218 -29.34 -11.47 30.39
C GLU A 218 -29.75 -11.45 31.86
N GLU A 219 -30.51 -12.45 32.29
CA GLU A 219 -30.95 -12.66 33.66
C GLU A 219 -29.74 -12.95 34.57
N ASP A 220 -28.81 -13.81 34.13
CA ASP A 220 -27.56 -14.09 34.86
C ASP A 220 -26.69 -12.83 35.00
N ILE A 221 -26.63 -11.99 33.95
CA ILE A 221 -25.86 -10.73 33.99
C ILE A 221 -26.41 -9.82 35.09
N ASP A 222 -27.73 -9.67 35.16
CA ASP A 222 -28.38 -8.78 36.13
C ASP A 222 -28.27 -9.34 37.57
N GLU A 223 -28.44 -10.65 37.76
CA GLU A 223 -28.28 -11.30 39.06
C GLU A 223 -26.85 -11.18 39.61
N GLN A 224 -25.85 -11.42 38.76
CA GLN A 224 -24.44 -11.34 39.15
C GLN A 224 -23.98 -9.90 39.35
N LEU A 225 -24.51 -8.94 38.60
CA LEU A 225 -24.23 -7.52 38.84
C LEU A 225 -24.82 -7.03 40.16
N ASN A 226 -26.00 -7.52 40.54
CA ASN A 226 -26.65 -7.15 41.80
C ASN A 226 -25.95 -7.74 43.03
N SER A 227 -25.32 -8.92 42.91
CA SER A 227 -24.58 -9.56 43.99
C SER A 227 -23.18 -8.95 44.24
N LEU A 228 -22.61 -8.26 43.23
CA LEU A 228 -21.28 -7.67 43.30
C LEU A 228 -21.27 -6.24 43.86
N GLU A 229 -20.18 -5.90 44.57
CA GLU A 229 -19.90 -4.54 45.04
C GLU A 229 -19.75 -3.55 43.87
N THR A 230 -20.19 -2.31 44.06
CA THR A 230 -20.20 -1.25 43.04
C THR A 230 -18.83 -1.01 42.39
N SER A 231 -17.74 -1.19 43.14
CA SER A 231 -16.36 -1.05 42.67
C SER A 231 -15.90 -2.21 41.76
N ALA A 232 -16.50 -3.39 41.89
CA ALA A 232 -16.12 -4.61 41.17
C ALA A 232 -16.92 -4.82 39.88
N ARG A 233 -18.12 -4.24 39.76
CA ARG A 233 -19.03 -4.44 38.63
C ARG A 233 -18.42 -4.09 37.27
N ILE A 234 -17.73 -2.96 37.16
CA ILE A 234 -17.08 -2.53 35.90
C ILE A 234 -16.01 -3.55 35.48
N ASN A 235 -15.18 -4.00 36.42
CA ASN A 235 -14.11 -4.95 36.13
C ASN A 235 -14.66 -6.33 35.75
N ALA A 236 -15.76 -6.76 36.36
CA ALA A 236 -16.44 -8.00 36.00
C ALA A 236 -16.96 -7.97 34.55
N VAL A 237 -17.67 -6.91 34.15
CA VAL A 237 -18.19 -6.76 32.78
C VAL A 237 -17.04 -6.68 31.76
N VAL A 238 -15.97 -5.96 32.09
CA VAL A 238 -14.76 -5.89 31.23
C VAL A 238 -14.10 -7.27 31.08
N ALA A 239 -14.04 -8.06 32.15
CA ALA A 239 -13.50 -9.43 32.09
C ALA A 239 -14.36 -10.33 31.19
N GLN A 240 -15.69 -10.23 31.26
CA GLN A 240 -16.62 -10.96 30.38
C GLN A 240 -16.39 -10.59 28.90
N LEU A 241 -16.33 -9.29 28.59
CA LEU A 241 -16.11 -8.81 27.21
C LEU A 241 -14.74 -9.25 26.66
N LYS A 242 -13.67 -9.14 27.45
CA LYS A 242 -12.34 -9.61 27.05
C LYS A 242 -12.31 -11.13 26.84
N PHE A 243 -12.96 -11.89 27.71
CA PHE A 243 -13.02 -13.35 27.60
C PHE A 243 -13.74 -13.78 26.32
N ARG A 244 -14.91 -13.18 26.02
CA ARG A 244 -15.67 -13.45 24.78
C ARG A 244 -14.88 -13.08 23.52
N ARG A 245 -14.11 -11.99 23.56
CA ARG A 245 -13.24 -11.58 22.44
C ARG A 245 -12.02 -12.49 22.24
N PHE A 246 -11.24 -12.75 23.30
CA PHE A 246 -9.92 -13.38 23.17
C PHE A 246 -9.90 -14.90 23.43
N VAL A 247 -10.84 -15.42 24.23
CA VAL A 247 -10.94 -16.85 24.53
C VAL A 247 -11.96 -17.53 23.62
N ILE A 248 -13.19 -17.00 23.55
CA ILE A 248 -14.25 -17.54 22.67
C ILE A 248 -13.99 -17.17 21.20
N GLY A 249 -13.31 -16.05 20.94
CA GLY A 249 -12.91 -15.64 19.59
C GLY A 249 -13.99 -14.88 18.82
N MET A 250 -14.91 -14.21 19.52
CA MET A 250 -15.95 -13.39 18.89
C MET A 250 -15.33 -12.18 18.18
N LYS A 251 -15.83 -11.88 16.97
CA LYS A 251 -15.35 -10.75 16.16
C LYS A 251 -15.81 -9.42 16.79
N ASN A 252 -14.94 -8.42 16.79
CA ASN A 252 -15.25 -7.09 17.30
C ASN A 252 -15.93 -6.22 16.25
N GLU A 253 -17.16 -6.60 15.90
CA GLU A 253 -18.03 -5.81 15.03
C GLU A 253 -18.48 -4.55 15.77
N ASN A 254 -18.43 -3.39 15.10
CA ASN A 254 -18.85 -2.08 15.63
C ASN A 254 -18.21 -1.64 16.95
N GLY A 255 -17.07 -2.25 17.33
CA GLY A 255 -16.36 -1.90 18.56
C GLY A 255 -17.06 -2.33 19.85
N ILE A 256 -17.98 -3.30 19.80
CA ILE A 256 -18.78 -3.74 20.95
C ILE A 256 -17.91 -4.25 22.13
N PHE A 257 -16.72 -4.81 21.85
CA PHE A 257 -15.76 -5.25 22.87
C PHE A 257 -14.73 -4.19 23.27
N ASN A 258 -14.88 -2.95 22.81
CA ASN A 258 -14.02 -1.86 23.24
C ASN A 258 -14.42 -1.40 24.65
N ILE A 259 -13.43 -1.13 25.49
CA ILE A 259 -13.64 -0.68 26.88
C ILE A 259 -13.72 0.86 26.94
N SER A 260 -13.28 1.52 25.86
CA SER A 260 -13.26 2.96 25.70
C SER A 260 -13.72 3.33 24.30
N LYS A 261 -14.42 4.45 24.19
CA LYS A 261 -14.81 5.08 22.93
C LYS A 261 -14.30 6.52 22.97
N ALA A 262 -13.51 6.92 21.97
CA ALA A 262 -12.89 8.26 21.89
C ALA A 262 -12.16 8.67 23.20
N GLY A 263 -11.24 7.83 23.67
CA GLY A 263 -10.43 8.10 24.88
C GLY A 263 -11.17 8.02 26.23
N LYS A 264 -12.51 8.08 26.26
CA LYS A 264 -13.32 7.97 27.47
C LYS A 264 -13.66 6.52 27.77
N LYS A 265 -13.47 6.09 29.03
CA LYS A 265 -13.92 4.77 29.50
C LYS A 265 -15.45 4.74 29.45
N LEU A 266 -16.00 3.69 28.84
CA LEU A 266 -17.45 3.52 28.76
C LEU A 266 -18.04 3.35 30.16
N SER A 267 -19.25 3.85 30.33
CA SER A 267 -20.01 3.71 31.57
C SER A 267 -20.39 2.25 31.83
N LEU A 268 -20.72 1.93 33.09
CA LEU A 268 -21.19 0.59 33.47
C LEU A 268 -22.41 0.16 32.63
N GLU A 269 -23.34 1.09 32.40
CA GLU A 269 -24.58 0.83 31.68
C GLU A 269 -24.33 0.50 30.20
N GLU A 270 -23.45 1.27 29.54
CA GLU A 270 -23.05 1.01 28.14
C GLU A 270 -22.31 -0.33 28.00
N LEU A 271 -21.38 -0.65 28.91
CA LEU A 271 -20.66 -1.92 28.88
C LEU A 271 -21.59 -3.11 29.15
N THR A 272 -22.60 -2.94 30.02
CA THR A 272 -23.60 -3.97 30.31
C THR A 272 -24.52 -4.20 29.12
N ASN A 273 -24.98 -3.13 28.47
CA ASN A 273 -25.77 -3.22 27.24
C ASN A 273 -24.98 -3.89 26.10
N ASN A 274 -23.70 -3.56 25.95
CA ASN A 274 -22.81 -4.23 25.01
C ASN A 274 -22.72 -5.73 25.32
N LEU A 275 -22.52 -6.11 26.58
CA LEU A 275 -22.46 -7.52 26.99
C LEU A 275 -23.78 -8.27 26.71
N LYS A 276 -24.92 -7.69 27.06
CA LYS A 276 -26.25 -8.27 26.78
C LYS A 276 -26.49 -8.48 25.28
N SER A 277 -26.15 -7.49 24.46
CA SER A 277 -26.25 -7.60 23.00
C SER A 277 -25.42 -8.75 22.41
N VAL A 278 -24.24 -9.01 22.99
CA VAL A 278 -23.34 -10.09 22.58
C VAL A 278 -23.88 -11.46 22.97
N VAL A 279 -24.45 -11.58 24.17
CA VAL A 279 -25.05 -12.83 24.66
C VAL A 279 -26.29 -13.19 23.84
N CYS A 280 -27.17 -12.22 23.57
CA CYS A 280 -28.35 -12.43 22.71
C CYS A 280 -27.98 -12.87 21.29
N ARG A 281 -26.95 -12.28 20.66
CA ARG A 281 -26.47 -12.72 19.34
C ARG A 281 -25.92 -14.15 19.35
N SER A 282 -25.24 -14.54 20.43
CA SER A 282 -24.66 -15.89 20.56
C SER A 282 -25.73 -16.98 20.63
N ILE A 283 -26.90 -16.68 21.21
CA ILE A 283 -28.06 -17.59 21.27
C ILE A 283 -28.76 -17.65 19.90
N GLY A 284 -28.89 -16.51 19.21
CA GLY A 284 -29.49 -16.43 17.87
C GLY A 284 -28.71 -17.18 16.78
N MET A 285 -27.37 -17.15 16.79
CA MET A 285 -26.54 -17.90 15.82
C MET A 285 -26.69 -19.42 15.95
N ALA A 286 -26.95 -19.93 17.16
CA ALA A 286 -27.21 -21.36 17.37
C ALA A 286 -28.56 -21.79 16.78
N ALA A 287 -29.53 -20.88 16.67
CA ALA A 287 -30.85 -21.11 16.07
C ALA A 287 -30.83 -20.97 14.54
N MET A 288 -30.10 -19.98 13.97
CA MET A 288 -29.99 -19.80 12.52
C MET A 288 -29.33 -20.99 11.79
N LEU A 289 -28.47 -21.76 12.45
CA LEU A 289 -27.83 -22.95 11.87
C LEU A 289 -28.83 -24.09 11.53
N GLN A 290 -30.11 -23.97 11.90
CA GLN A 290 -31.16 -24.95 11.57
C GLN A 290 -32.01 -24.56 10.34
N GLU A 291 -31.96 -23.31 9.87
CA GLU A 291 -32.79 -22.81 8.76
C GLU A 291 -31.93 -22.26 7.60
N GLU A 292 -31.22 -23.14 6.88
CA GLU A 292 -30.66 -22.77 5.57
C GLU A 292 -30.96 -23.87 4.55
N ARG A 293 -32.17 -23.84 3.99
CA ARG A 293 -32.52 -24.44 2.70
C ARG A 293 -33.67 -23.68 2.04
N ASP A 294 -33.43 -22.44 1.64
CA ASP A 294 -34.14 -21.84 0.51
C ASP A 294 -33.24 -20.74 -0.09
N TYR A 295 -32.88 -20.90 -1.36
CA TYR A 295 -32.10 -19.91 -2.10
C TYR A 295 -33.02 -18.76 -2.50
N SER A 296 -33.19 -17.80 -1.59
CA SER A 296 -33.76 -16.48 -1.90
C SER A 296 -32.64 -15.50 -2.23
N SER A 297 -32.94 -14.45 -3.01
CA SER A 297 -31.99 -13.37 -3.23
C SER A 297 -31.59 -12.71 -1.93
N ALA A 298 -30.29 -12.44 -1.78
CA ALA A 298 -29.80 -11.74 -0.61
C ALA A 298 -30.47 -10.35 -0.56
N PRO A 299 -30.94 -9.90 0.61
CA PRO A 299 -31.41 -8.54 0.78
C PRO A 299 -30.40 -7.54 0.20
N LEU A 300 -30.87 -6.64 -0.66
CA LEU A 300 -30.04 -5.64 -1.35
C LEU A 300 -29.14 -4.85 -0.37
N GLU A 301 -29.61 -4.64 0.86
CA GLU A 301 -28.87 -3.98 1.93
C GLU A 301 -27.61 -4.76 2.33
N LEU A 302 -27.68 -6.09 2.47
CA LEU A 302 -26.51 -6.92 2.84
C LEU A 302 -25.45 -6.92 1.73
N VAL A 303 -25.88 -6.98 0.46
CA VAL A 303 -24.97 -6.90 -0.69
C VAL A 303 -24.29 -5.53 -0.75
N ALA A 304 -25.04 -4.45 -0.46
CA ALA A 304 -24.49 -3.10 -0.40
C ALA A 304 -23.48 -2.94 0.75
N GLU A 305 -23.76 -3.51 1.92
CA GLU A 305 -22.85 -3.51 3.08
C GLU A 305 -21.54 -4.26 2.77
N GLU A 306 -21.62 -5.48 2.22
CA GLU A 306 -20.41 -6.24 1.85
C GLU A 306 -19.58 -5.54 0.77
N LYS A 307 -20.25 -4.94 -0.22
CA LYS A 307 -19.58 -4.14 -1.27
C LYS A 307 -18.88 -2.92 -0.70
N ALA A 308 -19.53 -2.19 0.22
CA ALA A 308 -18.92 -1.07 0.92
C ALA A 308 -17.70 -1.53 1.75
N GLN A 309 -17.80 -2.68 2.41
CA GLN A 309 -16.67 -3.27 3.14
C GLN A 309 -15.50 -3.60 2.20
N PHE A 310 -15.75 -4.25 1.06
CA PHE A 310 -14.69 -4.58 0.10
C PHE A 310 -14.01 -3.32 -0.45
N LEU A 311 -14.76 -2.26 -0.69
CA LEU A 311 -14.22 -0.99 -1.16
C LEU A 311 -13.35 -0.30 -0.11
N LYS A 312 -13.81 -0.26 1.14
CA LYS A 312 -13.02 0.27 2.26
C LYS A 312 -11.71 -0.51 2.45
N GLU A 313 -11.78 -1.84 2.33
CA GLU A 313 -10.61 -2.70 2.39
C GLU A 313 -9.68 -2.50 1.18
N ALA A 314 -10.22 -2.29 -0.02
CA ALA A 314 -9.45 -1.99 -1.23
C ALA A 314 -8.66 -0.69 -1.08
N ALA A 315 -9.30 0.39 -0.62
CA ALA A 315 -8.66 1.67 -0.35
C ALA A 315 -7.54 1.52 0.70
N THR A 316 -7.84 0.84 1.80
CA THR A 316 -6.85 0.58 2.87
C THR A 316 -5.65 -0.23 2.36
N GLN A 317 -5.89 -1.24 1.52
CA GLN A 317 -4.81 -2.05 0.94
C GLN A 317 -3.99 -1.28 -0.10
N HIS A 318 -4.63 -0.41 -0.89
CA HIS A 318 -3.95 0.47 -1.82
C HIS A 318 -2.96 1.38 -1.09
N VAL A 319 -3.40 2.06 -0.04
CA VAL A 319 -2.55 2.93 0.80
C VAL A 319 -1.41 2.13 1.44
N LYS A 320 -1.72 0.98 2.05
CA LYS A 320 -0.68 0.12 2.65
C LYS A 320 0.35 -0.39 1.65
N ALA A 321 -0.08 -0.76 0.45
CA ALA A 321 0.81 -1.24 -0.62
C ALA A 321 1.67 -0.10 -1.16
N ARG A 322 1.08 1.08 -1.38
CA ARG A 322 1.78 2.33 -1.73
C ARG A 322 2.86 2.65 -0.71
N ASP A 323 2.50 2.72 0.58
CA ASP A 323 3.43 3.08 1.66
C ASP A 323 4.53 2.02 1.87
N ALA A 324 4.22 0.74 1.65
CA ALA A 324 5.22 -0.34 1.67
C ALA A 324 6.18 -0.28 0.46
N GLY A 325 5.68 0.12 -0.71
CA GLY A 325 6.48 0.42 -1.90
C GLY A 325 7.45 1.57 -1.66
N ARG A 326 6.98 2.64 -0.98
CA ARG A 326 7.80 3.80 -0.54
C ARG A 326 8.97 3.34 0.35
N LYS A 327 8.70 2.51 1.38
CA LYS A 327 9.74 2.01 2.31
C LYS A 327 10.81 1.10 1.70
N LYS A 328 10.52 0.43 0.57
CA LYS A 328 11.47 -0.48 -0.10
C LYS A 328 12.34 0.20 -1.15
N GLY A 329 11.93 1.36 -1.65
CA GLY A 329 12.71 2.14 -2.60
C GLY A 329 13.56 3.15 -1.86
N GLY A 330 14.85 2.89 -1.68
CA GLY A 330 15.82 3.95 -1.37
C GLY A 330 15.90 4.94 -2.53
N LEU A 331 14.91 5.83 -2.65
CA LEU A 331 14.83 6.89 -3.66
C LEU A 331 15.69 8.07 -3.23
N CYS A 332 16.98 7.82 -2.98
CA CYS A 332 17.96 8.87 -2.72
C CYS A 332 18.31 9.72 -3.97
N GLN A 333 17.66 9.52 -5.13
CA GLN A 333 18.16 10.06 -6.41
C GLN A 333 17.38 11.21 -7.04
N PHE A 334 16.19 11.61 -6.58
CA PHE A 334 15.51 12.79 -7.13
C PHE A 334 14.87 13.65 -6.04
N ARG A 335 15.63 14.63 -5.54
CA ARG A 335 15.19 15.60 -4.52
C ARG A 335 14.60 16.89 -5.10
N ILE A 336 14.43 16.97 -6.42
CA ILE A 336 13.83 18.13 -7.10
C ILE A 336 12.43 17.71 -7.57
N PRO A 337 11.37 18.40 -7.14
CA PRO A 337 10.00 18.07 -7.55
C PRO A 337 9.82 18.32 -9.04
N GLN A 338 9.06 17.46 -9.73
CA GLN A 338 8.63 17.73 -11.11
C GLN A 338 7.26 18.41 -11.08
N ILE A 339 7.14 19.54 -11.78
CA ILE A 339 5.92 20.35 -11.83
C ILE A 339 5.34 20.32 -13.24
N ARG A 340 4.06 19.93 -13.34
CA ARG A 340 3.28 19.84 -14.59
C ARG A 340 2.06 20.74 -14.62
N ARG A 341 1.56 21.15 -13.44
CA ARG A 341 0.43 22.07 -13.33
C ARG A 341 0.81 23.31 -12.52
N PRO A 342 0.17 24.47 -12.75
CA PRO A 342 0.47 25.70 -12.01
C PRO A 342 0.32 25.52 -10.49
N GLU A 343 -0.66 24.75 -10.03
CA GLU A 343 -0.94 24.57 -8.59
C GLU A 343 0.22 23.89 -7.85
N GLN A 344 1.02 23.09 -8.54
CA GLN A 344 2.14 22.35 -7.96
C GLN A 344 3.35 23.24 -7.64
N LEU A 345 3.38 24.49 -8.11
CA LEU A 345 4.36 25.49 -7.66
C LEU A 345 4.12 25.94 -6.22
N LEU A 346 2.91 25.75 -5.68
CA LEU A 346 2.60 26.15 -4.31
C LEU A 346 3.46 25.40 -3.31
N GLY A 347 3.99 26.15 -2.35
CA GLY A 347 4.84 25.65 -1.28
C GLY A 347 6.23 25.19 -1.73
N LYS A 348 6.64 25.48 -2.98
CA LYS A 348 7.95 25.10 -3.50
C LYS A 348 9.00 26.19 -3.27
N ILE A 349 10.23 25.74 -3.01
CA ILE A 349 11.42 26.58 -2.99
C ILE A 349 11.98 26.69 -4.40
N VAL A 350 12.16 27.92 -4.86
CA VAL A 350 12.56 28.26 -6.22
C VAL A 350 13.72 29.25 -6.22
N LYS A 351 14.47 29.28 -7.31
CA LYS A 351 15.37 30.37 -7.68
C LYS A 351 14.72 31.13 -8.82
N HIS A 352 14.56 32.43 -8.67
CA HIS A 352 13.99 33.32 -9.68
C HIS A 352 15.07 34.28 -10.19
N ALA A 353 15.31 34.27 -11.49
CA ALA A 353 16.23 35.17 -12.17
C ALA A 353 15.59 36.53 -12.47
N PHE A 354 16.28 37.60 -12.12
CA PHE A 354 15.96 38.97 -12.53
C PHE A 354 17.11 39.52 -13.38
N ASP A 355 16.76 40.28 -14.43
CA ASP A 355 17.75 40.95 -15.26
C ASP A 355 18.15 42.29 -14.63
N GLU A 356 19.35 42.33 -14.04
CA GLU A 356 19.95 43.56 -13.52
C GLU A 356 21.16 43.93 -14.40
N ALA A 357 21.05 45.04 -15.12
CA ALA A 357 22.12 45.58 -15.98
C ALA A 357 22.66 44.58 -17.03
N GLY A 358 21.80 43.70 -17.56
CA GLY A 358 22.16 42.71 -18.59
C GLY A 358 22.73 41.40 -18.05
N ASN A 359 22.79 41.22 -16.72
CA ASN A 359 23.15 39.97 -16.07
C ASN A 359 21.95 39.37 -15.32
N LYS A 360 21.78 38.05 -15.41
CA LYS A 360 20.77 37.31 -14.64
C LYS A 360 21.23 37.12 -13.20
N VAL A 361 20.54 37.75 -12.26
CA VAL A 361 20.75 37.59 -10.82
C VAL A 361 19.66 36.69 -10.26
N TRP A 362 20.06 35.62 -9.55
CA TRP A 362 19.14 34.61 -9.02
C TRP A 362 18.83 34.85 -7.54
N TYR A 363 17.55 34.96 -7.22
CA TYR A 363 17.05 35.09 -5.86
C TYR A 363 16.30 33.83 -5.43
N ARG A 364 16.64 33.31 -4.25
CA ARG A 364 15.96 32.15 -3.66
C ARG A 364 14.71 32.60 -2.91
N GLY A 365 13.60 31.89 -3.09
CA GLY A 365 12.35 32.19 -2.40
C GLY A 365 11.41 30.99 -2.31
N THR A 366 10.37 31.14 -1.49
CA THR A 366 9.31 30.13 -1.31
C THR A 366 8.00 30.67 -1.87
N VAL A 367 7.31 29.87 -2.67
CA VAL A 367 6.00 30.21 -3.26
C VAL A 367 4.91 29.91 -2.22
N VAL A 368 4.18 30.94 -1.81
CA VAL A 368 3.27 30.87 -0.64
C VAL A 368 1.81 30.69 -1.05
N SER A 369 1.35 31.40 -2.09
CA SER A 369 -0.06 31.36 -2.50
C SER A 369 -0.23 31.60 -3.99
N MET A 370 -1.38 31.23 -4.55
CA MET A 370 -1.72 31.39 -5.96
C MET A 370 -3.12 31.99 -6.06
N ARG A 371 -3.34 32.85 -7.07
CA ARG A 371 -4.66 33.33 -7.48
C ARG A 371 -4.79 33.24 -9.00
N GLN A 372 -5.99 32.97 -9.47
CA GLN A 372 -6.30 33.03 -10.90
C GLN A 372 -6.88 34.41 -11.24
N GLU A 373 -6.24 35.15 -12.12
CA GLU A 373 -6.74 36.43 -12.65
C GLU A 373 -6.73 36.37 -14.18
N SER A 374 -7.89 36.58 -14.81
CA SER A 374 -8.03 36.73 -16.28
C SER A 374 -7.37 35.60 -17.09
N GLY A 375 -7.44 34.35 -16.62
CA GLY A 375 -6.86 33.17 -17.28
C GLY A 375 -5.35 32.96 -17.08
N SER A 376 -4.70 33.80 -16.27
CA SER A 376 -3.29 33.65 -15.87
C SER A 376 -3.17 33.33 -14.38
N CYS A 377 -2.19 32.50 -14.00
CA CYS A 377 -1.93 32.12 -12.61
C CYS A 377 -0.86 33.04 -12.02
N ILE A 378 -1.23 33.89 -11.07
CA ILE A 378 -0.28 34.76 -10.39
C ILE A 378 0.02 34.16 -9.01
N PHE A 379 1.31 34.07 -8.71
CA PHE A 379 1.83 33.47 -7.49
C PHE A 379 2.45 34.51 -6.60
N LYS A 380 2.27 34.32 -5.28
CA LYS A 380 2.90 35.11 -4.24
C LYS A 380 4.17 34.40 -3.79
N ILE A 381 5.29 35.10 -3.82
CA ILE A 381 6.60 34.57 -3.43
C ILE A 381 7.21 35.40 -2.30
N LYS A 382 7.87 34.72 -1.36
CA LYS A 382 8.68 35.29 -0.28
C LYS A 382 10.15 34.97 -0.54
N TYR A 383 10.96 35.99 -0.83
CA TYR A 383 12.41 35.80 -1.02
C TYR A 383 13.16 35.73 0.30
N ASP A 384 14.22 34.93 0.32
CA ASP A 384 15.11 34.78 1.48
C ASP A 384 15.79 36.10 1.81
N GLY A 385 15.79 36.48 3.09
CA GLY A 385 16.38 37.74 3.56
C GLY A 385 15.48 38.97 3.40
N PHE A 386 14.30 38.83 2.78
CA PHE A 386 13.36 39.92 2.60
C PHE A 386 12.07 39.72 3.42
N ARG A 387 11.56 40.80 4.02
CA ARG A 387 10.28 40.78 4.76
C ARG A 387 9.05 40.93 3.86
N LYS A 388 9.23 41.47 2.65
CA LYS A 388 8.13 41.72 1.72
C LYS A 388 7.82 40.44 0.92
N MET A 389 6.60 40.37 0.41
CA MET A 389 6.14 39.34 -0.52
C MET A 389 5.75 40.01 -1.83
N TRP A 390 5.95 39.31 -2.94
CA TRP A 390 5.71 39.84 -4.28
C TRP A 390 4.80 38.90 -5.07
N TRP A 391 4.11 39.44 -6.07
CA TRP A 391 3.25 38.69 -6.98
C TRP A 391 3.87 38.66 -8.36
N PHE A 392 4.03 37.46 -8.93
CA PHE A 392 4.59 37.23 -10.27
C PHE A 392 3.85 36.10 -10.98
N ASP A 393 3.91 36.08 -12.30
CA ASP A 393 3.48 34.94 -13.11
C ASP A 393 4.61 33.89 -13.15
N LEU A 394 4.80 33.22 -12.00
CA LEU A 394 5.87 32.24 -11.84
C LEU A 394 5.69 31.02 -12.75
N TRP A 395 4.47 30.73 -13.20
CA TRP A 395 4.24 29.65 -14.15
C TRP A 395 4.85 29.97 -15.50
N LYS A 396 4.64 31.20 -15.99
CA LYS A 396 5.32 31.68 -17.18
C LYS A 396 6.84 31.74 -16.98
N ASP A 397 7.32 32.26 -15.86
CA ASP A 397 8.76 32.34 -15.57
C ASP A 397 9.42 30.95 -15.51
N TYR A 398 8.70 29.92 -15.04
CA TYR A 398 9.13 28.53 -15.07
C TYR A 398 9.24 27.99 -16.50
N LEU A 399 8.23 28.23 -17.34
CA LEU A 399 8.26 27.82 -18.75
C LEU A 399 9.37 28.53 -19.54
N ASP A 400 9.59 29.82 -19.27
CA ASP A 400 10.60 30.66 -19.91
C ASP A 400 12.02 30.49 -19.32
N LYS A 401 12.20 29.59 -18.35
CA LYS A 401 13.47 29.29 -17.66
C LYS A 401 14.07 30.49 -16.91
N TYR A 402 13.22 31.39 -16.42
CA TYR A 402 13.56 32.40 -15.41
C TYR A 402 13.27 31.91 -13.98
N LEU A 403 12.66 30.75 -13.82
CA LEU A 403 12.42 30.09 -12.54
C LEU A 403 12.98 28.66 -12.54
N GLU A 404 13.77 28.32 -11.52
CA GLU A 404 14.32 26.97 -11.30
C GLU A 404 13.88 26.41 -9.95
N LEU A 405 13.54 25.12 -9.89
CA LEU A 405 13.20 24.45 -8.65
C LEU A 405 14.45 24.05 -7.88
N VAL A 406 14.41 24.23 -6.55
CA VAL A 406 15.53 23.91 -5.67
C VAL A 406 15.22 22.63 -4.90
N SER A 407 16.22 21.76 -4.79
CA SER A 407 16.14 20.60 -3.91
C SER A 407 16.11 21.05 -2.45
N VAL A 408 15.22 20.44 -1.67
CA VAL A 408 15.03 20.80 -0.27
C VAL A 408 15.89 19.92 0.64
N VAL A 409 16.47 20.52 1.68
CA VAL A 409 17.20 19.83 2.75
C VAL A 409 16.42 19.88 4.07
N ALA A 410 16.83 19.10 5.07
CA ALA A 410 16.11 19.02 6.33
C ALA A 410 15.98 20.40 7.00
N GLU A 411 17.03 21.23 6.90
CA GLU A 411 17.08 22.57 7.47
C GLU A 411 16.07 23.54 6.85
N ASP A 412 15.60 23.27 5.63
CA ASP A 412 14.64 24.12 4.93
C ASP A 412 13.20 23.90 5.42
N ILE A 413 12.90 22.72 5.96
CA ILE A 413 11.53 22.30 6.36
C ILE A 413 11.35 22.37 7.88
N VAL A 414 12.40 22.07 8.66
CA VAL A 414 12.28 22.07 10.13
C VAL A 414 11.88 23.45 10.66
N GLY A 415 10.82 23.47 11.47
CA GLY A 415 10.25 24.67 12.08
C GLY A 415 9.21 25.40 11.22
N LYS A 416 8.98 24.95 9.97
CA LYS A 416 8.04 25.55 9.02
C LYS A 416 6.62 25.05 9.20
N GLU A 417 5.67 25.91 8.84
CA GLU A 417 4.29 25.52 8.57
C GLU A 417 4.21 24.83 7.20
N ILE A 418 3.43 23.76 7.14
CA ILE A 418 3.26 22.92 5.96
C ILE A 418 1.79 22.60 5.73
N GLU A 419 1.43 22.30 4.48
CA GLU A 419 0.23 21.51 4.18
C GLU A 419 0.69 20.14 3.70
N HIS A 420 0.17 19.09 4.32
CA HIS A 420 0.46 17.71 3.94
C HIS A 420 -0.79 17.07 3.34
N MET A 421 -0.67 16.51 2.15
CA MET A 421 -1.73 15.84 1.44
C MET A 421 -1.92 14.41 1.93
N PHE A 422 -3.16 14.07 2.27
CA PHE A 422 -3.62 12.72 2.55
C PHE A 422 -4.70 12.33 1.55
N VAL A 423 -4.85 11.03 1.32
CA VAL A 423 -5.95 10.49 0.51
C VAL A 423 -7.00 9.92 1.46
N CYS A 424 -8.22 10.42 1.37
CA CYS A 424 -9.34 9.95 2.17
C CYS A 424 -9.61 8.47 1.91
N SER A 425 -9.74 7.68 2.98
CA SER A 425 -9.95 6.24 2.87
C SER A 425 -11.35 5.83 2.37
N GLU A 426 -12.30 6.76 2.38
CA GLU A 426 -13.71 6.49 2.05
C GLU A 426 -14.01 6.69 0.56
N ASP A 427 -13.51 7.77 -0.04
CA ASP A 427 -13.80 8.15 -1.42
C ASP A 427 -12.55 8.32 -2.31
N GLY A 428 -11.36 8.28 -1.72
CA GLY A 428 -10.10 8.47 -2.44
C GLY A 428 -9.79 9.93 -2.80
N THR A 429 -10.50 10.90 -2.22
CA THR A 429 -10.25 12.33 -2.47
C THR A 429 -8.98 12.83 -1.76
N GLU A 430 -8.36 13.86 -2.32
CA GLU A 430 -7.17 14.50 -1.75
C GLU A 430 -7.56 15.54 -0.69
N CYS A 431 -7.07 15.37 0.53
CA CYS A 431 -7.29 16.28 1.66
C CYS A 431 -5.95 16.89 2.08
N TRP A 432 -5.86 18.21 2.15
CA TRP A 432 -4.66 18.93 2.60
C TRP A 432 -4.81 19.31 4.07
N TRP A 433 -3.90 18.84 4.89
CA TRP A 433 -3.92 19.06 6.34
C TRP A 433 -2.82 20.06 6.75
N PRO A 434 -3.18 21.16 7.43
CA PRO A 434 -2.20 22.11 7.94
C PRO A 434 -1.44 21.49 9.12
N GLY A 435 -0.13 21.71 9.15
CA GLY A 435 0.71 21.24 10.24
C GLY A 435 2.02 21.98 10.33
N ARG A 436 2.81 21.62 11.33
CA ARG A 436 4.10 22.22 11.64
C ARG A 436 5.16 21.15 11.85
N VAL A 437 6.30 21.32 11.18
CA VAL A 437 7.42 20.39 11.32
C VAL A 437 8.24 20.77 12.54
N VAL A 438 8.22 19.92 13.57
CA VAL A 438 8.84 20.20 14.86
C VAL A 438 10.35 19.95 14.82
N ARG A 439 10.77 18.78 14.31
CA ARG A 439 12.18 18.37 14.25
C ARG A 439 12.41 17.24 13.25
N ALA A 440 13.63 17.12 12.76
CA ALA A 440 14.08 15.96 11.99
C ALA A 440 14.63 14.87 12.92
N ASN A 441 14.32 13.61 12.64
CA ASN A 441 14.88 12.42 13.27
C ASN A 441 15.78 11.71 12.25
N GLY A 442 17.08 12.04 12.27
CA GLY A 442 18.03 11.54 11.27
C GLY A 442 17.94 12.29 9.93
N ARG A 443 18.19 11.59 8.81
CA ARG A 443 18.26 12.19 7.45
C ARG A 443 16.96 12.13 6.66
N GLU A 444 16.01 11.29 7.07
CA GLU A 444 14.86 10.91 6.23
C GLU A 444 13.53 10.93 6.96
N GLN A 445 13.49 11.13 8.28
CA GLN A 445 12.23 11.15 9.05
C GLN A 445 12.06 12.49 9.76
N PHE A 446 10.84 13.00 9.78
CA PHE A 446 10.48 14.28 10.36
C PHE A 446 9.26 14.13 11.23
N ILE A 447 9.28 14.83 12.36
CA ILE A 447 8.18 14.86 13.31
C ILE A 447 7.31 16.07 13.00
N VAL A 448 6.02 15.81 12.74
CA VAL A 448 5.00 16.80 12.37
C VAL A 448 3.90 16.81 13.42
N GLU A 449 3.46 18.01 13.78
CA GLU A 449 2.27 18.28 14.58
C GLU A 449 1.21 18.88 13.65
N TYR A 450 0.01 18.30 13.59
CA TYR A 450 -1.09 18.87 12.79
C TYR A 450 -1.98 19.75 13.66
N GLU A 451 -2.53 20.81 13.07
CA GLU A 451 -3.53 21.64 13.74
C GLU A 451 -4.88 20.88 13.75
N GLU A 452 -5.49 20.73 14.92
CA GLU A 452 -6.82 20.12 15.07
C GLU A 452 -7.88 21.07 14.48
N GLU A 453 -8.82 20.54 13.68
CA GLU A 453 -10.13 21.20 13.54
C GLU A 453 -10.82 21.12 14.92
N GLU A 454 -11.46 22.21 15.36
CA GLU A 454 -12.03 22.45 16.71
C GLU A 454 -13.08 21.42 17.22
N ASN A 455 -13.24 20.26 16.60
CA ASN A 455 -14.22 19.23 16.95
C ASN A 455 -13.65 17.85 17.33
N ASP A 456 -12.33 17.62 17.28
CA ASP A 456 -11.73 16.34 17.71
C ASP A 456 -10.83 16.53 18.96
N ASP A 457 -11.38 16.21 20.14
CA ASP A 457 -10.71 16.22 21.46
C ASP A 457 -9.59 15.13 21.60
N GLU A 458 -8.80 14.85 20.57
CA GLU A 458 -7.68 13.90 20.58
C GLU A 458 -6.32 14.58 20.39
N SER A 459 -5.83 15.24 21.46
CA SER A 459 -4.43 15.62 21.70
C SER A 459 -3.51 15.70 20.46
N ALA A 460 -3.32 16.91 19.91
CA ALA A 460 -2.29 17.33 18.96
C ALA A 460 -1.35 16.18 18.52
N GLY A 461 -1.80 15.41 17.53
CA GLY A 461 -1.13 14.18 17.14
C GLY A 461 0.25 14.49 16.57
N VAL A 462 1.30 14.05 17.28
CA VAL A 462 2.68 14.12 16.81
C VAL A 462 2.99 12.88 15.98
N PHE A 463 3.25 13.04 14.69
CA PHE A 463 3.47 11.95 13.74
C PHE A 463 4.85 12.01 13.09
N GLU A 464 5.35 10.88 12.59
CA GLU A 464 6.66 10.78 11.94
C GLU A 464 6.53 10.38 10.47
N TYR A 465 7.03 11.23 9.57
CA TYR A 465 6.88 11.08 8.11
C TYR A 465 8.18 11.38 7.33
N PRO A 466 8.38 10.76 6.15
CA PRO A 466 9.51 11.06 5.26
C PRO A 466 9.25 12.29 4.37
N LEU A 467 9.12 13.47 4.98
CA LEU A 467 8.64 14.69 4.32
C LEU A 467 9.44 15.16 3.09
N LEU A 468 10.72 14.77 2.97
CA LEU A 468 11.51 15.10 1.77
C LEU A 468 10.99 14.35 0.54
N ASP A 469 10.53 13.11 0.73
CA ASP A 469 9.93 12.31 -0.34
C ASP A 469 8.54 12.85 -0.67
N ASP A 470 7.75 13.18 0.36
CA ASP A 470 6.41 13.76 0.22
C ASP A 470 6.49 15.11 -0.53
N TYR A 471 7.51 15.93 -0.24
CA TYR A 471 7.79 17.16 -0.97
C TYR A 471 8.16 16.94 -2.44
N ALA A 472 9.01 15.94 -2.73
CA ALA A 472 9.41 15.62 -4.11
C ALA A 472 8.22 15.12 -4.95
N GLN A 473 7.24 14.47 -4.31
CA GLN A 473 6.03 13.93 -4.94
C GLN A 473 4.89 14.94 -5.05
N ASN A 474 5.10 16.20 -4.65
CA ASN A 474 4.05 17.23 -4.58
C ASN A 474 2.92 16.92 -3.58
N GLU A 475 3.19 16.08 -2.57
CA GLU A 475 2.27 15.79 -1.46
C GLU A 475 2.51 16.72 -0.26
N LEU A 476 3.58 17.53 -0.29
CA LEU A 476 3.91 18.51 0.75
C LEU A 476 4.08 19.92 0.16
N ARG A 477 3.48 20.91 0.83
CA ARG A 477 3.66 22.35 0.57
C ARG A 477 4.27 23.02 1.79
N ILE A 478 5.27 23.87 1.59
CA ILE A 478 5.89 24.68 2.65
C ILE A 478 5.25 26.07 2.64
N LEU A 479 4.57 26.46 3.71
CA LEU A 479 3.80 27.70 3.76
C LEU A 479 4.64 28.91 4.18
N SER A 480 5.42 28.83 5.28
CA SER A 480 6.27 29.97 5.70
C SER A 480 7.39 29.66 6.68
#